data_AF-A0A0L8GE28-F1
#
_entry.id   AF-A0A0L8GE28-F1
#
_cell.length_a   1.000
_cell.length_b   1.000
_cell.length_c   1.000
_cell.angle_alpha   90.00
_cell.angle_beta   90.00
_cell.angle_gamma   90.00
#
_symmetry.space_group_name_H-M   'P 1'
#
loop_
_entity.id
_entity.type
_entity.pdbx_description
1 polymer ?
#
loop_
_entity_poly.entity_id
_entity_poly.type
_entity_poly.pdbx_seq_one_letter_code
_entity_poly.pdbx_strand_id
1 'polypeptide(L)'
;METTTLPPGSFLLQVKLVIYKKQAAVVTIIFDGRNTTLESWFSHANLKSSPWNDLASSTNFHFSMNGLGEIRRFHIAKSGQCPTANGWLVIDEVPPSCSFGYKAHSPSIRYSHKNKKVVWNK
;
A
#
# COMPACT_ATOMS: atom_id res chain seq x y z
N MET A 1 19.62 -33.96 5.10
CA MET A 1 18.68 -32.82 5.09
C MET A 1 19.30 -31.76 4.21
N GLU A 2 18.84 -31.67 2.97
CA GLU A 2 19.34 -30.68 2.01
C GLU A 2 18.96 -29.28 2.46
N THR A 3 19.95 -28.49 2.84
CA THR A 3 19.86 -27.03 2.85
C THR A 3 19.89 -26.56 1.41
N THR A 4 18.73 -26.21 0.86
CA THR A 4 18.60 -25.56 -0.45
C THR A 4 19.18 -24.15 -0.34
N THR A 5 20.48 -24.00 -0.57
CA THR A 5 21.13 -22.69 -0.74
C THR A 5 20.74 -22.16 -2.12
N LEU A 6 19.90 -21.12 -2.12
CA LEU A 6 19.58 -20.35 -3.32
C LEU A 6 20.87 -19.78 -3.95
N PRO A 7 20.96 -19.72 -5.29
CA PRO A 7 22.17 -19.26 -5.96
C PRO A 7 22.45 -17.78 -5.65
N PRO A 8 23.73 -17.37 -5.51
CA PRO A 8 24.09 -15.98 -5.30
C PRO A 8 23.86 -15.21 -6.60
N GLY A 9 22.71 -14.54 -6.71
CA GLY A 9 22.40 -13.76 -7.92
C GLY A 9 20.97 -13.25 -8.07
N SER A 10 19.96 -13.78 -7.36
CA SER A 10 18.60 -13.22 -7.42
C SER A 10 18.36 -12.22 -6.29
N PHE A 11 19.19 -11.18 -6.20
CA PHE A 11 18.88 -10.05 -5.32
C PHE A 11 17.73 -9.27 -5.96
N LEU A 12 16.54 -9.31 -5.37
CA LEU A 12 15.46 -8.39 -5.75
C LEU A 12 15.96 -6.96 -5.48
N LEU A 13 16.36 -6.24 -6.54
CA LEU A 13 16.90 -4.89 -6.39
C LEU A 13 15.80 -3.87 -6.09
N GLN A 14 14.65 -4.05 -6.74
CA GLN A 14 13.51 -3.17 -6.63
C GLN A 14 12.22 -3.96 -6.80
N VAL A 15 11.18 -3.53 -6.10
CA VAL A 15 9.81 -4.01 -6.30
C VAL A 15 8.95 -2.83 -6.76
N LYS A 16 8.12 -3.05 -7.78
CA LYS A 16 7.26 -2.01 -8.36
C LYS A 16 5.79 -2.40 -8.20
N LEU A 17 5.02 -1.54 -7.57
CA LEU A 17 3.56 -1.63 -7.51
C LEU A 17 2.95 -0.61 -8.48
N VAL A 18 2.10 -1.09 -9.39
CA VAL A 18 1.39 -0.25 -10.36
C VAL A 18 -0.10 -0.53 -10.30
N ILE A 19 -0.91 0.53 -10.25
CA ILE A 19 -2.36 0.44 -10.40
C ILE A 19 -2.72 1.07 -11.74
N TYR A 20 -3.52 0.35 -12.52
CA TYR A 20 -4.07 0.84 -13.79
C TYR A 20 -5.55 1.16 -13.68
N LYS A 21 -5.98 2.25 -14.32
CA LYS A 21 -7.38 2.58 -14.53
C LYS A 21 -7.59 2.91 -16.00
N LYS A 22 -8.45 2.15 -16.68
CA LYS A 22 -8.71 2.29 -18.13
C LYS A 22 -7.40 2.39 -18.95
N GLN A 23 -6.47 1.46 -18.70
CA GLN A 23 -5.14 1.36 -19.35
C GLN A 23 -4.10 2.43 -18.99
N ALA A 24 -4.45 3.46 -18.22
CA ALA A 24 -3.48 4.43 -17.70
C ALA A 24 -2.94 4.00 -16.33
N ALA A 25 -1.62 4.04 -16.14
CA ALA A 25 -1.00 3.88 -14.83
C ALA A 25 -1.35 5.09 -13.95
N VAL A 26 -2.13 4.87 -12.89
CA VAL A 26 -2.62 5.93 -11.99
C VAL A 26 -1.84 6.01 -10.69
N VAL A 27 -1.17 4.92 -10.29
CA VAL A 27 -0.27 4.86 -9.13
C VAL A 27 0.94 4.06 -9.53
N THR A 28 2.13 4.56 -9.21
CA THR A 28 3.39 3.81 -9.33
C THR A 28 4.22 4.05 -8.08
N ILE A 29 4.52 2.98 -7.34
CA ILE A 29 5.35 3.01 -6.15
C ILE A 29 6.54 2.07 -6.38
N ILE A 30 7.74 2.54 -6.04
CA ILE A 30 8.97 1.76 -6.13
C ILE A 30 9.49 1.54 -4.72
N PHE A 31 9.89 0.30 -4.44
CA PHE A 31 10.45 -0.13 -3.18
C PHE A 31 11.86 -0.71 -3.37
N ASP A 32 12.67 -0.68 -2.33
CA ASP A 32 13.84 -1.53 -2.20
C ASP A 32 13.41 -2.97 -1.93
N GLY A 33 13.84 -3.89 -2.78
CA GLY A 33 13.52 -5.32 -2.62
C GLY A 33 14.59 -6.10 -1.84
N ARG A 34 15.74 -5.49 -1.56
CA ARG A 34 16.90 -6.21 -1.01
C ARG A 34 16.64 -6.59 0.44
N ASN A 35 16.95 -7.83 0.80
CA ASN A 35 16.78 -8.37 2.16
C ASN A 35 15.33 -8.25 2.68
N THR A 36 14.35 -8.35 1.77
CA THR A 36 12.93 -8.33 2.12
C THR A 36 12.33 -9.73 2.08
N THR A 37 11.22 -9.93 2.79
CA THR A 37 10.39 -11.14 2.72
C THR A 37 9.28 -10.93 1.69
N LEU A 38 8.43 -11.93 1.47
CA LEU A 38 7.25 -11.84 0.62
C LEU A 38 6.33 -10.64 0.97
N GLU A 39 6.37 -10.17 2.21
CA GLU A 39 5.48 -9.11 2.70
C GLU A 39 6.23 -7.83 3.11
N SER A 40 7.49 -7.92 3.57
CA SER A 40 8.19 -6.78 4.18
C SER A 40 8.70 -5.73 3.19
N TRP A 41 8.76 -6.06 1.90
CA TRP A 41 9.11 -5.08 0.86
C TRP A 41 8.08 -3.94 0.78
N PHE A 42 6.82 -4.21 1.12
CA PHE A 42 5.78 -3.20 1.21
C PHE A 42 5.79 -2.55 2.60
N SER A 43 6.81 -1.72 2.82
CA SER A 43 6.95 -0.96 4.07
C SER A 43 7.47 0.43 3.79
N HIS A 44 7.28 1.33 4.76
CA HIS A 44 7.78 2.70 4.65
C HIS A 44 9.31 2.76 4.55
N ALA A 45 10.01 1.90 5.30
CA ALA A 45 11.47 1.83 5.30
C ALA A 45 12.06 1.46 3.94
N ASN A 46 11.32 0.68 3.14
CA ASN A 46 11.75 0.28 1.81
C ASN A 46 11.25 1.22 0.70
N LEU A 47 10.55 2.32 1.02
CA LEU A 47 10.00 3.21 0.01
C LEU A 47 11.10 3.99 -0.73
N LYS A 48 11.22 3.79 -2.05
CA LYS A 48 12.13 4.56 -2.93
C LYS A 48 11.43 5.73 -3.60
N SER A 49 10.22 5.51 -4.13
CA SER A 49 9.44 6.58 -4.76
C SER A 49 7.95 6.30 -4.72
N SER A 50 7.13 7.34 -4.71
CA SER A 50 5.67 7.26 -4.78
C SER A 50 5.10 8.48 -5.50
N PRO A 51 3.83 8.46 -5.95
CA PRO A 51 3.20 9.64 -6.53
C PRO A 51 2.81 10.70 -5.48
N TRP A 52 3.08 10.45 -4.19
CA TRP A 52 2.68 11.31 -3.09
C TRP A 52 3.90 11.94 -2.41
N ASN A 53 3.95 13.27 -2.42
CA ASN A 53 5.09 14.04 -1.94
C ASN A 53 5.24 13.98 -0.41
N ASP A 54 4.14 13.78 0.32
CA ASP A 54 4.12 13.75 1.78
C ASP A 54 4.27 12.34 2.38
N LEU A 55 4.34 11.29 1.56
CA LEU A 55 4.41 9.92 2.08
C LEU A 55 5.78 9.59 2.68
N ALA A 56 6.87 9.99 2.02
CA ALA A 56 8.23 9.67 2.48
C ALA A 56 8.56 10.32 3.84
N SER A 57 8.11 11.55 4.08
CA SER A 57 8.36 12.29 5.32
C SER A 57 7.32 12.04 6.42
N SER A 58 6.26 11.29 6.15
CA SER A 58 5.19 11.04 7.10
C SER A 58 5.50 9.88 8.06
N THR A 59 5.27 10.11 9.37
CA THR A 59 5.09 9.02 10.34
C THR A 59 3.76 8.32 10.08
N ASN A 60 3.79 7.14 9.46
CA ASN A 60 2.57 6.44 9.06
C ASN A 60 1.99 5.63 10.23
N PHE A 61 0.66 5.61 10.33
CA PHE A 61 -0.02 4.79 11.33
C PHE A 61 -0.03 3.32 10.90
N HIS A 62 -0.24 3.06 9.61
CA HIS A 62 -0.06 1.74 9.01
C HIS A 62 0.61 1.85 7.64
N PHE A 63 1.59 0.98 7.41
CA PHE A 63 2.20 0.74 6.10
C PHE A 63 2.55 -0.75 6.04
N SER A 64 1.60 -1.58 5.61
CA SER A 64 1.79 -3.03 5.57
C SER A 64 0.93 -3.69 4.49
N MET A 65 1.41 -4.81 3.97
CA MET A 65 0.68 -5.62 3.00
C MET A 65 -0.53 -6.30 3.64
N ASN A 66 -0.36 -6.84 4.85
CA ASN A 66 -1.44 -7.47 5.61
C ASN A 66 -2.47 -6.45 6.16
N GLY A 67 -2.11 -5.17 6.11
CA GLY A 67 -2.91 -4.04 6.59
C GLY A 67 -3.44 -4.22 8.01
N LEU A 68 -4.75 -4.02 8.19
CA LEU A 68 -5.39 -3.98 9.51
C LEU A 68 -6.66 -4.83 9.53
N GLY A 69 -6.78 -5.72 10.52
CA GLY A 69 -7.96 -6.55 10.76
C GLY A 69 -8.22 -7.59 9.67
N GLU A 70 -7.20 -7.93 8.86
CA GLU A 70 -7.25 -8.88 7.73
C GLU A 70 -8.23 -8.56 6.60
N ILE A 71 -8.96 -7.47 6.71
CA ILE A 71 -9.95 -7.00 5.72
C ILE A 71 -9.43 -5.85 4.85
N ARG A 72 -8.26 -5.31 5.17
CA ARG A 72 -7.57 -4.25 4.43
C ARG A 72 -6.19 -4.75 4.06
N ARG A 73 -5.89 -4.87 2.77
CA ARG A 73 -4.56 -5.22 2.26
C ARG A 73 -3.89 -4.02 1.61
N PHE A 74 -2.57 -4.09 1.45
CA PHE A 74 -1.75 -3.03 0.85
C PHE A 74 -2.13 -1.65 1.40
N HIS A 75 -2.06 -1.52 2.73
CA HIS A 75 -2.63 -0.39 3.43
C HIS A 75 -1.56 0.63 3.80
N ILE A 76 -1.69 1.84 3.26
CA ILE A 76 -0.85 3.01 3.56
C ILE A 76 -1.77 4.08 4.16
N ALA A 77 -1.76 4.19 5.48
CA ALA A 77 -2.61 5.10 6.25
C ALA A 77 -1.82 5.96 7.24
N LYS A 78 -2.28 7.19 7.40
CA LYS A 78 -1.80 8.12 8.41
C LYS A 78 -2.67 8.11 9.66
N SER A 79 -3.95 7.78 9.53
CA SER A 79 -4.87 7.53 10.66
C SER A 79 -5.83 6.38 10.33
N GLY A 80 -6.16 5.57 11.33
CA GLY A 80 -7.01 4.38 11.16
C GLY A 80 -8.46 4.52 11.60
N GLN A 81 -8.80 5.58 12.35
CA GLN A 81 -10.11 5.73 12.98
C GLN A 81 -11.05 6.58 12.13
N CYS A 82 -12.29 6.13 11.96
CA CYS A 82 -13.34 6.91 11.32
C CYS A 82 -13.89 7.95 12.32
N PRO A 83 -14.30 9.17 11.91
CA PRO A 83 -14.43 9.68 10.53
C PRO A 83 -13.16 10.30 9.94
N THR A 84 -12.08 10.40 10.71
CA THR A 84 -10.85 11.10 10.31
C THR A 84 -9.88 10.20 9.55
N ALA A 85 -10.31 9.00 9.15
CA ALA A 85 -9.49 8.00 8.48
C ALA A 85 -8.92 8.60 7.20
N ASN A 86 -7.59 8.63 7.12
CA ASN A 86 -6.90 9.25 6.02
C ASN A 86 -5.62 8.50 5.65
N GLY A 87 -5.28 8.55 4.37
CA GLY A 87 -4.19 7.77 3.83
C GLY A 87 -3.96 7.99 2.34
N TRP A 88 -3.23 7.07 1.75
CA TRP A 88 -2.78 7.15 0.37
C TRP A 88 -3.26 5.97 -0.46
N LEU A 89 -3.28 4.76 0.10
CA LEU A 89 -3.66 3.53 -0.59
C LEU A 89 -4.30 2.54 0.38
N VAL A 90 -5.36 1.88 -0.05
CA VAL A 90 -5.95 0.73 0.64
C VAL A 90 -6.66 -0.18 -0.36
N ILE A 91 -6.54 -1.48 -0.16
CA ILE A 91 -7.40 -2.48 -0.79
C ILE A 91 -8.36 -2.98 0.29
N ASP A 92 -9.63 -2.63 0.18
CA ASP A 92 -10.66 -3.10 1.09
C ASP A 92 -11.24 -4.42 0.54
N GLU A 93 -11.03 -5.54 1.23
CA GLU A 93 -11.53 -6.87 0.85
C GLU A 93 -13.02 -7.03 1.11
N VAL A 94 -13.53 -6.36 2.14
CA VAL A 94 -14.95 -6.27 2.48
C VAL A 94 -15.34 -4.80 2.62
N PRO A 95 -16.65 -4.49 2.53
CA PRO A 95 -17.12 -3.14 2.82
C PRO A 95 -16.63 -2.69 4.21
N PRO A 96 -15.92 -1.56 4.34
CA PRO A 96 -15.53 -1.08 5.65
C PRO A 96 -16.79 -0.77 6.47
N SER A 97 -16.79 -1.16 7.75
CA SER A 97 -17.90 -0.93 8.68
C SER A 97 -18.25 0.56 8.88
N CYS A 98 -17.31 1.45 8.54
CA CYS A 98 -17.57 2.89 8.53
C CYS A 98 -17.88 3.38 7.11
N SER A 99 -19.05 3.99 6.96
CA SER A 99 -19.78 4.27 5.71
C SER A 99 -19.15 5.29 4.75
N PHE A 100 -17.87 5.63 4.88
CA PHE A 100 -17.26 6.66 4.03
C PHE A 100 -16.66 6.07 2.76
N GLY A 101 -17.27 6.43 1.63
CA GLY A 101 -16.72 6.16 0.29
C GLY A 101 -16.72 4.69 -0.09
N TYR A 102 -17.73 3.92 0.35
CA TYR A 102 -17.95 2.56 -0.15
C TYR A 102 -18.13 2.62 -1.68
N LYS A 103 -17.23 1.95 -2.40
CA LYS A 103 -17.51 1.57 -3.78
C LYS A 103 -18.49 0.40 -3.72
N ALA A 104 -19.48 0.35 -4.61
CA ALA A 104 -20.59 -0.60 -4.57
C ALA A 104 -20.21 -2.11 -4.66
N HIS A 105 -18.92 -2.44 -4.60
CA HIS A 105 -18.36 -3.78 -4.70
C HIS A 105 -17.07 -3.88 -3.88
N SER A 106 -16.80 -5.10 -3.41
CA SER A 106 -15.53 -5.50 -2.82
C SER A 106 -14.99 -6.76 -3.54
N PRO A 107 -13.66 -6.96 -3.63
CA PRO A 107 -12.62 -6.07 -3.13
C PRO A 107 -12.57 -4.75 -3.93
N SER A 108 -12.14 -3.66 -3.27
CA SER A 108 -12.03 -2.35 -3.91
C SER A 108 -10.68 -1.70 -3.64
N ILE A 109 -10.07 -1.15 -4.69
CA ILE A 109 -8.83 -0.39 -4.58
C ILE A 109 -9.18 1.10 -4.45
N ARG A 110 -8.76 1.71 -3.35
CA ARG A 110 -8.86 3.15 -3.11
C ARG A 110 -7.47 3.73 -2.96
N TYR A 111 -7.26 4.86 -3.62
CA TYR A 111 -6.00 5.56 -3.59
C TYR A 111 -6.23 7.07 -3.67
N SER A 112 -5.28 7.87 -3.18
CA SER A 112 -5.38 9.32 -3.29
C SER A 112 -5.14 9.76 -4.74
N HIS A 113 -6.12 10.49 -5.28
CA HIS A 113 -6.02 11.18 -6.58
C HIS A 113 -5.20 12.48 -6.52
N LYS A 114 -4.78 12.91 -5.33
CA LYS A 114 -3.91 14.07 -5.12
C LYS A 114 -2.48 13.59 -4.97
N ASN A 115 -1.51 14.50 -5.04
CA ASN A 115 -0.10 14.23 -4.72
C ASN A 115 0.19 14.15 -3.21
N LYS A 116 -0.83 13.88 -2.38
CA LYS A 116 -0.73 13.79 -0.92
C LYS A 116 -1.80 12.88 -0.33
N LYS A 117 -1.75 12.58 0.98
CA LYS A 117 -2.86 11.86 1.65
C LYS A 117 -4.19 12.57 1.51
N VAL A 118 -5.27 11.80 1.53
CA VAL A 118 -6.65 12.32 1.58
C VAL A 118 -7.38 11.75 2.76
N VAL A 119 -8.30 12.53 3.31
CA VAL A 119 -9.37 11.97 4.14
C VAL A 119 -10.24 11.14 3.24
N TRP A 120 -10.52 9.91 3.65
CA TRP A 120 -11.40 9.02 2.89
C TRP A 120 -12.84 9.53 3.06
N ASN A 121 -13.28 10.38 2.14
CA ASN A 121 -14.65 10.84 2.02
C ASN A 121 -15.23 10.43 0.65
N LYS A 122 -16.56 10.59 0.47
CA LYS A 122 -17.24 10.34 -0.80
C LYS A 122 -16.68 11.23 -1.92
#